data_AF-A0A3S3QT02-F1
#
_entry.id   AF-A0A3S3QT02-F1
#
_cell.length_a   1.000
_cell.length_b   1.000
_cell.length_c   1.000
_cell.angle_alpha   90.00
_cell.angle_beta   90.00
_cell.angle_gamma   90.00
#
_symmetry.space_group_name_H-M   'P 1'
#
loop_
_entity.id
_entity.type
_entity.pdbx_description
1 polymer ?
#
loop_
_entity_poly.entity_id
_entity_poly.type
_entity_poly.pdbx_seq_one_letter_code
_entity_poly.pdbx_strand_id
1 'polypeptide(L)'
;MLLSIVRRRIRATSFILAVLLAIVCTEAAFAKKIKGPGNQGIAGRLAALETVVSEQKDIIAAQQILITALQNDLTDAKEDIEAIEPRRSDAEILSVMSEAGYVTGPHTAESPLIPYLTVDDENNIYITGANLHIRSGSGATNGNVNGLGNLIVGYNESNDDIKTGSHNLVIGKYHSYSSYGGFVAGYDNQISGIFSSV
;
A
#
# COMPACT_ATOMS: atom_id res chain seq x y z
N MET A 1 72.98 -18.60 -92.60
CA MET A 1 72.55 -17.36 -91.91
C MET A 1 71.11 -17.42 -91.38
N LEU A 2 70.09 -17.81 -92.17
CA LEU A 2 68.69 -17.86 -91.70
C LEU A 2 68.47 -18.73 -90.43
N LEU A 3 69.07 -19.92 -90.36
CA LEU A 3 68.82 -20.88 -89.27
C LEU A 3 69.16 -20.35 -87.86
N SER A 4 70.16 -19.47 -87.73
CA SER A 4 70.53 -18.86 -86.44
C SER A 4 69.57 -17.74 -86.03
N ILE A 5 69.00 -17.01 -87.00
CA ILE A 5 67.98 -15.98 -86.76
C ILE A 5 66.67 -16.62 -86.31
N VAL A 6 66.24 -17.70 -86.98
CA VAL A 6 65.05 -18.48 -86.59
C VAL A 6 65.22 -19.06 -85.18
N ARG A 7 66.37 -19.69 -84.88
CA ARG A 7 66.67 -20.19 -83.51
C ARG A 7 66.71 -19.07 -82.45
N ARG A 8 67.22 -17.87 -82.78
CA ARG A 8 67.16 -16.71 -81.85
C ARG A 8 65.73 -16.24 -81.62
N ARG A 9 64.89 -16.12 -82.66
CA ARG A 9 63.49 -15.71 -82.51
C ARG A 9 62.66 -16.71 -81.70
N ILE A 10 62.82 -18.02 -81.96
CA ILE A 10 62.14 -19.08 -81.18
C ILE A 10 62.56 -19.04 -79.71
N ARG A 11 63.85 -18.85 -79.41
CA ARG A 11 64.32 -18.69 -78.02
C ARG A 11 63.75 -17.45 -77.34
N ALA A 12 63.65 -16.33 -78.06
CA ALA A 12 63.08 -15.09 -77.52
C ALA A 12 61.58 -15.24 -77.22
N THR A 13 60.79 -15.83 -78.12
CA THR A 13 59.35 -16.06 -77.88
C THR A 13 59.11 -17.09 -76.78
N SER A 14 59.90 -18.17 -76.71
CA SER A 14 59.84 -19.10 -75.57
C SER A 14 60.18 -18.42 -74.24
N PHE A 15 61.15 -17.51 -74.22
CA PHE A 15 61.53 -16.78 -72.99
C PHE A 15 60.43 -15.81 -72.55
N ILE A 16 59.84 -15.05 -73.48
CA ILE A 16 58.70 -14.15 -73.21
C ILE A 16 57.51 -14.96 -72.69
N LEU A 17 57.17 -16.10 -73.31
CA LEU A 17 56.08 -16.96 -72.88
C LEU A 17 56.34 -17.56 -71.48
N ALA A 18 57.58 -17.96 -71.17
CA ALA A 18 57.95 -18.46 -69.85
C ALA A 18 57.83 -17.38 -68.75
N VAL A 19 58.22 -16.13 -69.04
CA VAL A 19 58.05 -15.00 -68.12
C VAL A 19 56.56 -14.68 -67.90
N LEU A 20 55.76 -14.64 -68.97
CA LEU A 20 54.31 -14.43 -68.89
C LEU A 20 53.63 -15.53 -68.05
N LEU A 21 54.00 -16.80 -68.28
CA LEU A 21 53.48 -17.93 -67.51
C LEU A 21 53.89 -17.84 -66.02
N ALA A 22 55.13 -17.43 -65.74
CA ALA A 22 55.60 -17.23 -64.36
C ALA A 22 54.79 -16.14 -63.63
N ILE A 23 54.52 -15.01 -64.28
CA ILE A 23 53.70 -13.91 -63.73
C ILE A 23 52.28 -14.41 -63.40
N VAL A 24 51.62 -15.07 -64.36
CA VAL A 24 50.26 -15.63 -64.17
C VAL A 24 50.26 -16.69 -63.04
N CYS A 25 51.30 -17.52 -62.94
CA CYS A 25 51.44 -18.46 -61.83
C CYS A 25 51.62 -17.76 -60.46
N THR A 26 52.33 -16.63 -60.40
CA THR A 26 52.47 -15.87 -59.14
C THR A 26 51.17 -15.21 -58.69
N GLU A 27 50.37 -14.65 -59.61
CA GLU A 27 49.05 -14.10 -59.29
C GLU A 27 48.08 -15.19 -58.80
N ALA A 28 48.06 -16.35 -59.48
CA ALA A 28 47.24 -17.49 -59.08
C ALA A 28 47.64 -18.03 -57.69
N ALA A 29 48.95 -18.09 -57.39
CA ALA A 29 49.45 -18.49 -56.08
C ALA A 29 49.08 -17.49 -54.97
N PHE A 30 49.13 -16.19 -55.27
CA PHE A 30 48.72 -15.13 -54.34
C PHE A 30 47.20 -15.19 -54.05
N ALA A 31 46.37 -15.33 -55.09
CA ALA A 31 44.92 -15.51 -54.96
C ALA A 31 44.57 -16.79 -54.16
N LYS A 32 45.32 -17.89 -54.37
CA LYS A 32 45.17 -19.12 -53.58
C LYS A 32 45.56 -18.94 -52.12
N LYS A 33 46.55 -18.09 -51.81
CA LYS A 33 46.94 -17.76 -50.43
C LYS A 33 45.90 -16.89 -49.72
N ILE A 34 45.31 -15.91 -50.42
CA ILE A 34 44.17 -15.11 -49.92
C ILE A 34 42.95 -15.98 -49.64
N LYS A 35 42.67 -16.98 -50.50
CA LYS A 35 41.59 -17.97 -50.31
C LYS A 35 42.03 -19.20 -49.51
N GLY A 36 43.19 -19.16 -48.86
CA GLY A 36 43.73 -20.30 -48.11
C GLY A 36 42.94 -20.61 -46.84
N PRO A 37 43.06 -21.83 -46.27
CA PRO A 37 42.24 -22.28 -45.14
C PRO A 37 42.34 -21.37 -43.90
N GLY A 38 43.50 -20.76 -43.65
CA GLY A 38 43.66 -19.78 -42.56
C GLY A 38 42.79 -18.53 -42.74
N ASN A 39 42.77 -17.94 -43.94
CA ASN A 39 41.94 -16.77 -44.23
C ASN A 39 40.45 -17.11 -44.26
N GLN A 40 40.07 -18.29 -44.77
CA GLN A 40 38.67 -18.74 -44.71
C GLN A 40 38.21 -18.99 -43.26
N GLY A 41 39.09 -19.51 -42.39
CA GLY A 41 38.82 -19.63 -40.96
C GLY A 41 38.62 -18.27 -40.26
N ILE A 42 39.37 -17.24 -40.65
CA ILE A 42 39.16 -15.87 -40.15
C ILE A 42 37.83 -15.30 -40.64
N ALA A 43 37.50 -15.45 -41.93
CA ALA A 43 36.24 -14.99 -42.49
C ALA A 43 35.02 -15.68 -41.85
N GLY A 44 35.09 -17.00 -41.60
CA GLY A 44 34.04 -17.73 -40.89
C GLY A 44 33.88 -17.31 -39.43
N ARG A 45 34.98 -17.03 -38.73
CA ARG A 45 34.94 -16.47 -37.36
C ARG A 45 34.39 -15.05 -37.31
N LEU A 46 34.65 -14.23 -38.34
CA LEU A 46 34.08 -12.89 -38.46
C LEU A 46 32.57 -12.95 -38.69
N ALA A 47 32.10 -13.77 -39.64
CA ALA A 47 30.68 -13.96 -39.89
C ALA A 47 29.93 -14.48 -38.64
N ALA A 48 30.52 -15.42 -37.90
CA ALA A 48 29.95 -15.91 -36.64
C ALA A 48 29.91 -14.80 -35.56
N LEU A 49 30.92 -13.94 -35.49
CA LEU A 49 30.93 -12.80 -34.57
C LEU A 49 29.88 -11.75 -34.95
N GLU A 50 29.71 -11.47 -36.24
CA GLU A 50 28.66 -10.57 -36.77
C GLU A 50 27.25 -11.11 -36.43
N THR A 51 27.04 -12.43 -36.53
CA THR A 51 25.78 -13.07 -36.08
C THR A 51 25.56 -12.87 -34.58
N VAL A 52 26.54 -13.18 -33.73
CA VAL A 52 26.43 -13.02 -32.27
C VAL A 52 26.19 -11.56 -31.88
N VAL A 53 26.81 -10.59 -32.56
CA VAL A 53 26.58 -9.16 -32.31
C VAL A 53 25.16 -8.74 -32.70
N SER A 54 24.59 -9.31 -33.78
CA SER A 54 23.19 -9.08 -34.15
C SER A 54 22.23 -9.65 -33.10
N GLU A 55 22.44 -10.91 -32.68
CA GLU A 55 21.62 -11.55 -31.64
C GLU A 55 21.69 -10.79 -30.30
N GLN A 56 22.88 -10.34 -29.90
CA GLN A 56 23.05 -9.52 -28.70
C GLN A 56 22.33 -8.18 -28.79
N LYS A 57 22.31 -7.53 -29.96
CA LYS A 57 21.57 -6.29 -30.18
C LYS A 57 20.06 -6.50 -30.00
N ASP A 58 19.53 -7.61 -30.51
CA ASP A 58 18.11 -7.94 -30.38
C ASP A 58 17.73 -8.30 -28.93
N ILE A 59 18.62 -9.01 -28.21
CA ILE A 59 18.48 -9.28 -26.77
C ILE A 59 18.48 -7.97 -25.96
N ILE A 60 19.38 -7.03 -26.24
CA ILE A 60 19.43 -5.73 -25.56
C ILE A 60 18.15 -4.92 -25.83
N ALA A 61 17.63 -4.95 -27.05
CA ALA A 61 16.36 -4.30 -27.38
C ALA A 61 15.18 -4.91 -26.60
N ALA A 62 15.11 -6.24 -26.49
CA ALA A 62 14.09 -6.93 -25.70
C ALA A 62 14.22 -6.65 -24.20
N GLN A 63 15.45 -6.61 -23.66
CA GLN A 63 15.71 -6.23 -22.26
C GLN A 63 15.28 -4.79 -21.97
N GLN A 64 15.51 -3.85 -22.90
CA GLN A 64 15.07 -2.46 -22.74
C GLN A 64 13.54 -2.34 -22.66
N ILE A 65 12.79 -3.14 -23.42
CA ILE A 65 11.32 -3.21 -23.34
C ILE A 65 10.88 -3.71 -21.96
N LEU A 66 11.51 -4.77 -21.44
CA LEU A 66 11.21 -5.31 -20.12
C LEU A 66 11.51 -4.31 -18.99
N ILE A 67 12.62 -3.57 -19.07
CA ILE A 67 12.98 -2.53 -18.11
C ILE A 67 11.92 -1.41 -18.10
N THR A 68 11.47 -0.96 -19.27
CA THR A 68 10.41 0.06 -19.36
C THR A 68 9.10 -0.43 -18.75
N ALA A 69 8.72 -1.71 -18.96
CA ALA A 69 7.53 -2.28 -18.33
C ALA A 69 7.64 -2.29 -16.79
N LEU A 70 8.76 -2.79 -16.24
CA LEU A 70 9.00 -2.80 -14.79
C LEU A 70 9.08 -1.39 -14.17
N GLN A 71 9.48 -0.38 -14.94
CA GLN A 71 9.46 1.02 -14.51
C GLN A 71 8.04 1.59 -14.42
N ASN A 72 7.14 1.17 -15.32
CA ASN A 72 5.71 1.51 -15.24
C ASN A 72 5.07 0.80 -14.04
N ASP A 73 5.26 -0.52 -13.91
CA ASP A 73 4.71 -1.31 -12.77
C ASP A 73 5.16 -0.74 -11.41
N LEU A 74 6.41 -0.26 -11.30
CA LEU A 74 6.93 0.38 -10.09
C LEU A 74 6.38 1.80 -9.87
N THR A 75 5.92 2.49 -10.92
CA THR A 75 5.26 3.79 -10.81
C THR A 75 3.83 3.60 -10.33
N ASP A 76 3.08 2.71 -10.97
CA ASP A 76 1.72 2.33 -10.59
C ASP A 76 1.68 1.85 -9.12
N ALA A 77 2.60 0.96 -8.73
CA ALA A 77 2.70 0.48 -7.35
C ALA A 77 3.09 1.58 -6.33
N LYS A 78 3.75 2.66 -6.74
CA LYS A 78 4.00 3.82 -5.87
C LYS A 78 2.76 4.69 -5.74
N GLU A 79 2.03 4.92 -6.83
CA GLU A 79 0.76 5.65 -6.80
C GLU A 79 -0.27 4.91 -5.91
N ASP A 80 -0.33 3.58 -5.97
CA ASP A 80 -1.14 2.75 -5.07
C ASP A 80 -0.73 2.90 -3.59
N ILE A 81 0.58 2.91 -3.29
CA ILE A 81 1.09 3.11 -1.92
C ILE A 81 0.80 4.53 -1.41
N GLU A 82 1.03 5.55 -2.25
CA GLU A 82 0.75 6.94 -1.93
C GLU A 82 -0.76 7.20 -1.77
N ALA A 83 -1.63 6.42 -2.42
CA ALA A 83 -3.07 6.44 -2.21
C ALA A 83 -3.54 5.75 -0.90
N ILE A 84 -2.72 4.90 -0.28
CA ILE A 84 -3.02 4.28 1.03
C ILE A 84 -2.74 5.26 2.19
N GLU A 85 -1.68 6.06 2.11
CA GLU A 85 -1.31 7.01 3.18
C GLU A 85 -2.37 8.07 3.53
N PRO A 86 -3.13 8.72 2.61
CA PRO A 86 -4.20 9.63 3.01
C PRO A 86 -5.35 8.92 3.75
N ARG A 87 -5.60 7.64 3.47
CA ARG A 87 -6.60 6.81 4.18
C ARG A 87 -6.14 6.41 5.59
N ARG A 88 -4.84 6.56 5.87
CA ARG A 88 -4.25 6.41 7.20
C ARG A 88 -4.29 7.68 8.03
N SER A 89 -4.76 8.81 7.50
CA SER A 89 -5.09 9.95 8.35
C SER A 89 -6.19 9.53 9.34
N ASP A 90 -5.91 9.71 10.64
CA ASP A 90 -6.46 8.90 11.75
C ASP A 90 -8.00 8.86 11.88
N ALA A 91 -8.71 9.71 11.13
CA ALA A 91 -10.16 9.81 11.11
C ALA A 91 -10.87 8.68 10.33
N GLU A 92 -10.28 8.13 9.26
CA GLU A 92 -10.98 7.13 8.44
C GLU A 92 -11.03 5.76 9.14
N ILE A 93 -9.91 5.34 9.75
CA ILE A 93 -9.73 4.03 10.38
C ILE A 93 -10.67 3.82 11.59
N LEU A 94 -10.96 4.86 12.36
CA LEU A 94 -11.87 4.78 13.52
C LEU A 94 -13.31 4.40 13.15
N SER A 95 -13.71 4.62 11.89
CA SER A 95 -15.06 4.30 11.41
C SER A 95 -15.23 2.84 10.96
N VAL A 96 -14.13 2.16 10.60
CA VAL A 96 -14.24 0.94 9.78
C VAL A 96 -14.61 -0.30 10.60
N MET A 97 -14.36 -0.34 11.92
CA MET A 97 -14.53 -1.60 12.66
C MET A 97 -14.86 -1.46 14.19
N SER A 98 -16.04 -1.95 14.65
CA SER A 98 -16.31 -2.75 15.90
C SER A 98 -17.18 -4.00 15.65
N GLU A 99 -17.04 -5.13 16.39
CA GLU A 99 -17.28 -6.58 16.04
C GLU A 99 -18.54 -7.02 15.22
N ALA A 100 -19.33 -6.09 14.71
CA ALA A 100 -19.46 -5.98 13.24
C ALA A 100 -18.07 -5.75 12.53
N GLY A 101 -17.04 -6.53 12.93
CA GLY A 101 -15.56 -6.40 12.82
C GLY A 101 -14.93 -5.26 13.64
N TYR A 102 -13.89 -5.42 14.53
CA TYR A 102 -13.16 -4.31 15.27
C TYR A 102 -11.69 -4.03 14.82
N VAL A 103 -11.21 -2.77 14.89
CA VAL A 103 -9.79 -2.40 14.63
C VAL A 103 -8.96 -2.73 15.88
N THR A 104 -8.52 -3.97 16.02
CA THR A 104 -7.66 -4.43 17.13
C THR A 104 -6.17 -4.05 16.97
N GLY A 105 -5.90 -2.89 16.36
CA GLY A 105 -4.55 -2.33 16.19
C GLY A 105 -4.15 -1.41 17.36
N PRO A 106 -2.85 -1.09 17.53
CA PRO A 106 -2.33 -0.35 18.68
C PRO A 106 -2.56 1.17 18.59
N HIS A 107 -3.82 1.60 18.41
CA HIS A 107 -4.18 3.01 18.20
C HIS A 107 -5.47 3.42 18.93
N THR A 108 -5.44 3.40 20.25
CA THR A 108 -6.11 4.39 21.12
C THR A 108 -5.30 4.49 22.41
N ALA A 109 -5.30 5.64 23.08
CA ALA A 109 -4.83 5.67 24.45
C ALA A 109 -5.77 4.77 25.28
N GLU A 110 -5.21 3.81 26.02
CA GLU A 110 -5.94 2.98 26.99
C GLU A 110 -6.93 3.86 27.75
N SER A 111 -8.22 3.59 27.58
CA SER A 111 -9.26 4.46 28.15
C SER A 111 -9.04 4.53 29.65
N PRO A 112 -8.97 5.74 30.26
CA PRO A 112 -8.70 5.90 31.69
C PRO A 112 -9.81 5.31 32.59
N LEU A 113 -10.88 4.78 31.99
CA LEU A 113 -11.95 4.03 32.64
C LEU A 113 -11.64 2.53 32.80
N ILE A 114 -10.75 1.94 31.98
CA ILE A 114 -10.41 0.50 32.01
C ILE A 114 -9.92 0.03 33.40
N PRO A 115 -9.11 0.79 34.18
CA PRO A 115 -8.72 0.38 35.52
C PRO A 115 -9.86 0.31 36.54
N TYR A 116 -11.03 0.91 36.23
CA TYR A 116 -12.13 1.09 37.17
C TYR A 116 -13.42 0.40 36.74
N LEU A 117 -13.63 0.17 35.44
CA LEU A 117 -14.88 -0.35 34.87
C LEU A 117 -14.67 -1.78 34.34
N THR A 118 -15.42 -2.74 34.88
CA THR A 118 -15.43 -4.13 34.40
C THR A 118 -16.85 -4.61 34.14
N VAL A 119 -16.99 -5.55 33.21
CA VAL A 119 -18.25 -6.23 32.87
C VAL A 119 -18.02 -7.73 32.96
N ASP A 120 -18.97 -8.47 33.53
CA ASP A 120 -18.92 -9.94 33.59
C ASP A 120 -19.82 -10.62 32.55
N ASP A 121 -19.71 -11.95 32.46
CA ASP A 121 -20.50 -12.79 31.54
C ASP A 121 -22.02 -12.80 31.87
N GLU A 122 -22.41 -12.28 33.05
CA GLU A 122 -23.80 -12.13 33.49
C GLU A 122 -24.38 -10.73 33.16
N ASN A 123 -23.59 -9.86 32.51
CA ASN A 123 -23.91 -8.47 32.14
C ASN A 123 -23.95 -7.49 33.32
N ASN A 124 -23.31 -7.81 34.45
CA ASN A 124 -23.13 -6.86 35.56
C ASN A 124 -22.00 -5.88 35.23
N ILE A 125 -22.21 -4.59 35.52
CA ILE A 125 -21.19 -3.55 35.39
C ILE A 125 -20.68 -3.18 36.79
N TYR A 126 -19.38 -3.30 37.01
CA TYR A 126 -18.74 -2.96 38.29
C TYR A 126 -17.84 -1.73 38.14
N ILE A 127 -17.93 -0.82 39.12
CA ILE A 127 -17.03 0.30 39.30
C ILE A 127 -16.18 0.02 40.55
N THR A 128 -14.91 -0.29 40.35
CA THR A 128 -13.97 -0.71 41.41
C THR A 128 -12.86 0.33 41.57
N GLY A 129 -12.62 0.80 42.79
CA GLY A 129 -11.54 1.77 43.07
C GLY A 129 -11.83 3.23 42.67
N ALA A 130 -13.05 3.54 42.21
CA ALA A 130 -13.50 4.89 41.87
C ALA A 130 -14.93 5.19 42.35
N ASN A 131 -15.27 6.48 42.46
CA ASN A 131 -16.64 6.94 42.74
C ASN A 131 -17.37 7.29 41.43
N LEU A 132 -18.64 6.92 41.32
CA LEU A 132 -19.51 7.36 40.23
C LEU A 132 -20.12 8.74 40.55
N HIS A 133 -19.75 9.77 39.78
CA HIS A 133 -20.33 11.11 39.89
C HIS A 133 -21.26 11.40 38.71
N ILE A 134 -22.58 11.38 38.96
CA ILE A 134 -23.59 11.70 37.96
C ILE A 134 -23.94 13.19 38.11
N ARG A 135 -23.60 14.01 37.11
CA ARG A 135 -23.66 15.48 37.19
C ARG A 135 -24.43 16.09 36.02
N SER A 136 -25.18 17.14 36.29
CA SER A 136 -25.93 17.92 35.28
C SER A 136 -25.05 18.80 34.37
N GLY A 137 -23.79 19.02 34.73
CA GLY A 137 -22.89 19.97 34.05
C GLY A 137 -23.06 21.44 34.47
N SER A 138 -24.06 21.79 35.29
CA SER A 138 -24.35 23.19 35.69
C SER A 138 -23.35 23.81 36.71
N GLY A 139 -22.25 23.12 37.03
CA GLY A 139 -21.24 23.57 37.98
C GLY A 139 -21.56 23.32 39.45
N ALA A 140 -22.83 23.31 39.86
CA ALA A 140 -23.26 23.13 41.25
C ALA A 140 -24.56 22.31 41.38
N THR A 141 -24.80 21.68 42.54
CA THR A 141 -26.03 20.89 42.79
C THR A 141 -27.30 21.73 42.65
N ASN A 142 -27.24 22.99 43.11
CA ASN A 142 -28.29 24.01 43.02
C ASN A 142 -28.13 24.95 41.80
N GLY A 143 -27.35 24.55 40.78
CA GLY A 143 -27.28 25.26 39.51
C GLY A 143 -28.59 25.19 38.72
N ASN A 144 -28.62 25.80 37.54
CA ASN A 144 -29.80 25.78 36.68
C ASN A 144 -30.19 24.34 36.31
N VAL A 145 -31.44 23.94 36.60
CA VAL A 145 -31.97 22.61 36.27
C VAL A 145 -32.06 22.42 34.75
N ASN A 146 -31.74 21.22 34.29
CA ASN A 146 -31.61 20.93 32.85
C ASN A 146 -31.95 19.47 32.45
N GLY A 147 -32.60 18.69 33.32
CA GLY A 147 -32.92 17.28 33.05
C GLY A 147 -31.75 16.31 33.16
N LEU A 148 -30.50 16.79 33.30
CA LEU A 148 -29.29 15.96 33.33
C LEU A 148 -28.82 15.68 34.76
N GLY A 149 -27.97 14.65 34.89
CA GLY A 149 -27.35 14.28 36.16
C GLY A 149 -28.17 13.31 37.03
N ASN A 150 -29.25 12.72 36.50
CA ASN A 150 -30.13 11.81 37.23
C ASN A 150 -29.63 10.35 37.16
N LEU A 151 -29.85 9.56 38.22
CA LEU A 151 -29.74 8.10 38.21
C LEU A 151 -31.13 7.50 38.03
N ILE A 152 -31.30 6.63 37.05
CA ILE A 152 -32.59 6.05 36.67
C ILE A 152 -32.52 4.53 36.76
N VAL A 153 -33.52 3.92 37.41
CA VAL A 153 -33.70 2.47 37.49
C VAL A 153 -35.09 2.12 36.94
N GLY A 154 -35.14 1.38 35.84
CA GLY A 154 -36.33 1.16 35.03
C GLY A 154 -36.34 2.02 33.76
N TYR A 155 -37.46 2.04 33.03
CA TYR A 155 -37.56 2.77 31.75
C TYR A 155 -37.92 4.27 31.93
N ASN A 156 -38.25 4.71 33.15
CA ASN A 156 -38.66 6.09 33.46
C ASN A 156 -39.80 6.58 32.57
N GLU A 157 -40.81 5.74 32.38
CA GLU A 157 -41.93 6.02 31.50
C GLU A 157 -42.65 7.31 31.91
N SER A 158 -43.29 7.95 30.93
CA SER A 158 -43.93 9.26 31.06
C SER A 158 -45.42 9.16 30.71
N ASN A 159 -46.25 9.87 31.44
CA ASN A 159 -47.67 10.10 31.15
C ASN A 159 -47.96 11.61 31.26
N ASP A 160 -47.40 12.38 30.33
CA ASP A 160 -47.32 13.86 30.35
C ASP A 160 -46.54 14.43 31.57
N ASP A 161 -45.54 13.69 32.05
CA ASP A 161 -44.72 14.04 33.22
C ASP A 161 -43.72 15.17 32.99
N ILE A 162 -43.53 16.00 34.03
CA ILE A 162 -42.49 17.03 34.07
C ILE A 162 -41.18 16.41 34.57
N LYS A 163 -40.28 16.04 33.65
CA LYS A 163 -38.98 15.41 33.93
C LYS A 163 -37.77 16.36 33.75
N THR A 164 -37.91 17.62 34.15
CA THR A 164 -36.90 18.69 33.95
C THR A 164 -35.83 18.76 35.04
N GLY A 165 -35.99 18.01 36.12
CA GLY A 165 -35.11 18.03 37.29
C GLY A 165 -33.73 17.41 37.07
N SER A 166 -32.79 17.77 37.94
CA SER A 166 -31.37 17.37 37.85
C SER A 166 -30.89 16.70 39.15
N HIS A 167 -29.90 15.81 39.09
CA HIS A 167 -29.32 15.17 40.29
C HIS A 167 -30.33 14.36 41.14
N ASN A 168 -31.36 13.77 40.53
CA ASN A 168 -32.36 12.95 41.20
C ASN A 168 -32.05 11.45 41.06
N LEU A 169 -32.48 10.64 42.02
CA LEU A 169 -32.60 9.18 41.89
C LEU A 169 -34.07 8.83 41.59
N VAL A 170 -34.32 8.11 40.51
CA VAL A 170 -35.66 7.82 39.98
C VAL A 170 -35.81 6.30 39.80
N ILE A 171 -36.80 5.68 40.45
CA ILE A 171 -37.01 4.22 40.43
C ILE A 171 -38.47 3.89 40.14
N GLY A 172 -38.78 3.43 38.93
CA GLY A 172 -40.15 3.14 38.50
C GLY A 172 -40.64 4.09 37.41
N LYS A 173 -41.94 4.38 37.40
CA LYS A 173 -42.62 4.96 36.24
C LYS A 173 -43.67 6.02 36.55
N TYR A 174 -43.91 6.86 35.55
CA TYR A 174 -44.80 8.04 35.60
C TYR A 174 -44.40 9.05 36.68
N HIS A 175 -43.09 9.18 36.91
CA HIS A 175 -42.57 10.13 37.88
C HIS A 175 -42.34 11.50 37.26
N SER A 176 -42.91 12.52 37.90
CA SER A 176 -42.64 13.93 37.64
C SER A 176 -41.60 14.47 38.63
N TYR A 177 -40.48 14.96 38.13
CA TYR A 177 -39.41 15.56 38.93
C TYR A 177 -38.90 16.84 38.25
N SER A 178 -39.13 18.00 38.89
CA SER A 178 -38.87 19.32 38.28
C SER A 178 -37.77 20.14 38.96
N SER A 179 -37.25 19.65 40.10
CA SER A 179 -36.23 20.31 40.92
C SER A 179 -34.96 19.43 41.01
N TYR A 180 -34.13 19.60 42.03
CA TYR A 180 -32.86 18.88 42.16
C TYR A 180 -32.61 18.20 43.50
N GLY A 181 -31.76 17.17 43.45
CA GLY A 181 -31.27 16.44 44.62
C GLY A 181 -32.31 15.53 45.28
N GLY A 182 -33.38 15.18 44.57
CA GLY A 182 -34.49 14.40 45.11
C GLY A 182 -34.40 12.90 44.87
N PHE A 183 -35.30 12.16 45.51
CA PHE A 183 -35.44 10.71 45.36
C PHE A 183 -36.92 10.38 45.15
N VAL A 184 -37.26 9.71 44.06
CA VAL A 184 -38.64 9.34 43.75
C VAL A 184 -38.72 7.88 43.33
N ALA A 185 -39.57 7.11 44.01
CA ALA A 185 -39.76 5.69 43.74
C ALA A 185 -41.24 5.28 43.57
N GLY A 186 -41.47 4.14 42.92
CA GLY A 186 -42.77 3.48 42.83
C GLY A 186 -43.55 3.78 41.55
N TYR A 187 -44.69 4.46 41.68
CA TYR A 187 -45.64 4.71 40.60
C TYR A 187 -46.26 6.10 40.76
N ASP A 188 -46.24 6.92 39.71
CA ASP A 188 -47.05 8.15 39.55
C ASP A 188 -46.82 9.23 40.63
N ASN A 189 -45.66 9.19 41.28
CA ASN A 189 -45.24 10.16 42.31
C ASN A 189 -44.59 11.41 41.70
N GLN A 190 -44.81 12.57 42.36
CA GLN A 190 -44.26 13.87 41.95
C GLN A 190 -43.35 14.49 43.02
N ILE A 191 -42.16 14.97 42.62
CA ILE A 191 -41.26 15.80 43.45
C ILE A 191 -40.95 17.15 42.78
N SER A 192 -41.29 18.24 43.47
CA SER A 192 -41.10 19.62 42.97
C SER A 192 -40.30 20.53 43.91
N GLY A 193 -40.08 20.12 45.16
CA GLY A 193 -39.20 20.81 46.11
C GLY A 193 -37.73 20.47 45.90
N ILE A 194 -36.83 21.31 46.43
CA ILE A 194 -35.40 20.99 46.53
C ILE A 194 -35.21 19.81 47.50
N PHE A 195 -34.27 18.90 47.20
CA PHE A 195 -33.90 17.76 48.07
C PHE A 195 -35.09 16.91 48.58
N SER A 196 -36.18 16.85 47.81
CA SER A 196 -37.44 16.22 48.21
C SER A 196 -37.45 14.71 47.92
N SER A 197 -38.12 13.92 48.76
CA SER A 197 -38.21 12.46 48.57
C SER A 197 -39.60 11.88 48.82
N VAL A 198 -39.95 10.83 48.05
CA VAL A 198 -41.21 10.07 48.11
C VAL A 198 -41.04 8.64 47.59
#